data_AF-A0A7G2JYI1-F1
#
_entry.id   AF-A0A7G2JYI1-F1
#
_cell.length_a   1.000
_cell.length_b   1.000
_cell.length_c   1.000
_cell.angle_alpha   90.00
_cell.angle_beta   90.00
_cell.angle_gamma   90.00
#
_symmetry.space_group_name_H-M   'P 1'
#
loop_
_entity.id
_entity.type
_entity.pdbx_description
1 polymer ?
#
loop_
_entity_poly.entity_id
_entity_poly.type
_entity_poly.pdbx_seq_one_letter_code
_entity_poly.pdbx_strand_id
1 'polypeptide(L)'
;MSYIGLFRPERSALSNGRALKLMQDVLEMYQPSPLLAHALNETVQAVMKNRRETRNIQALSNHNYLKKVYEGAKPLFAVVRNEGKAEMQSVAAQEEDKRMAAIQYIERYASVGQLQFVENMPEFAVWKAWKTEQEKGYVA
;
A
#
# COMPACT_ATOMS: atom_id res chain seq x y z
N MET A 1 18.87 16.99 -3.11
CA MET A 1 18.51 17.69 -4.38
C MET A 1 19.50 17.36 -5.50
N SER A 2 19.73 16.07 -5.80
CA SER A 2 20.80 15.68 -6.76
C SER A 2 20.31 15.51 -8.20
N TYR A 3 19.01 15.21 -8.39
CA TYR A 3 18.42 14.94 -9.71
C TYR A 3 18.40 16.16 -10.63
N ILE A 4 17.98 17.32 -10.13
CA ILE A 4 17.93 18.56 -10.92
C ILE A 4 19.34 18.98 -11.42
N GLY A 5 20.38 18.62 -10.66
CA GLY A 5 21.78 18.84 -11.05
C GLY A 5 22.20 18.09 -12.32
N LEU A 6 21.48 17.04 -12.73
CA LEU A 6 21.79 16.31 -13.98
C LEU A 6 21.52 17.14 -15.25
N PHE A 7 20.63 18.13 -15.15
CA PHE A 7 20.24 19.05 -16.23
C PHE A 7 21.13 20.29 -16.31
N ARG A 8 22.08 20.42 -15.39
CA ARG A 8 23.01 21.55 -15.34
C ARG A 8 24.15 21.32 -16.34
N PRO A 9 24.47 22.30 -17.21
CA PRO A 9 25.69 22.27 -18.03
C PRO A 9 26.95 22.44 -17.17
N GLU A 10 28.10 21.97 -17.65
CA GLU A 10 29.37 22.06 -16.91
C GLU A 10 29.75 23.51 -16.57
N ARG A 11 29.57 24.43 -17.53
CA ARG A 11 30.06 25.81 -17.42
C ARG A 11 29.07 26.81 -16.79
N SER A 12 27.84 26.40 -16.47
CA SER A 12 26.83 27.33 -15.98
C SER A 12 25.95 26.73 -14.90
N ALA A 13 25.44 27.59 -14.02
CA ALA A 13 24.41 27.20 -13.06
C ALA A 13 23.05 27.09 -13.76
N LEU A 14 22.21 26.19 -13.28
CA LEU A 14 20.82 26.12 -13.73
C LEU A 14 20.07 27.34 -13.18
N SER A 15 19.28 28.02 -14.01
CA SER A 15 18.44 29.11 -13.52
C SER A 15 17.35 28.59 -12.58
N ASN A 16 17.01 29.37 -11.55
CA ASN A 16 15.98 28.98 -10.57
C ASN A 16 14.63 28.71 -11.25
N GLY A 17 14.25 29.51 -12.26
CA GLY A 17 13.03 29.29 -13.02
C GLY A 17 13.03 27.95 -13.77
N ARG A 18 14.17 27.54 -14.34
CA ARG A 18 14.28 26.24 -15.00
C ARG A 18 14.30 25.09 -13.99
N ALA A 19 14.93 25.27 -12.83
CA ALA A 19 14.88 24.29 -11.74
C ALA A 19 13.44 24.04 -11.27
N LEU A 20 12.65 25.09 -11.03
CA LEU A 20 11.25 24.98 -10.63
C LEU A 20 10.41 24.29 -11.71
N LYS A 21 10.59 24.66 -12.98
CA LYS A 21 9.90 23.99 -14.08
C LYS A 21 10.17 22.48 -14.11
N LEU A 22 11.42 22.07 -14.01
CA LEU A 22 11.79 20.65 -13.97
C LEU A 22 11.20 19.92 -12.76
N MET A 23 11.06 20.58 -11.61
CA MET A 23 10.41 19.99 -10.44
C MET A 23 8.90 19.85 -10.65
N GLN A 24 8.26 20.87 -11.21
CA GLN A 24 6.84 20.86 -11.55
C GLN A 24 6.53 19.73 -12.54
N ASP A 25 7.31 19.62 -13.61
CA ASP A 25 7.16 18.57 -14.64
C ASP A 25 7.23 17.16 -14.01
N VAL A 26 8.12 16.94 -13.03
CA VAL A 26 8.23 15.65 -12.32
C VAL A 26 6.99 15.38 -11.46
N LEU A 27 6.48 16.38 -10.74
CA LEU A 27 5.30 16.24 -9.89
C LEU A 27 4.01 16.09 -10.70
N GLU A 28 3.97 16.64 -11.91
CA GLU A 28 2.86 16.45 -12.85
C GLU A 28 2.84 15.03 -13.43
N MET A 29 4.02 14.45 -13.70
CA MET A 29 4.13 13.08 -14.20
C MET A 29 3.92 12.01 -13.11
N TYR A 30 4.34 12.28 -11.88
CA TYR A 30 4.42 11.27 -10.82
C TYR A 30 3.95 11.81 -9.48
N GLN A 31 3.15 11.01 -8.78
CA GLN A 31 2.77 11.31 -7.40
C GLN A 31 3.96 11.16 -6.45
N PRO A 32 4.12 12.08 -5.48
CA PRO A 32 5.16 11.99 -4.47
C PRO A 32 4.99 10.70 -3.65
N SER A 33 5.93 9.77 -3.84
CA SER A 33 5.87 8.42 -3.27
C SER A 33 7.28 7.89 -3.01
N PRO A 34 7.43 6.86 -2.14
CA PRO A 34 8.72 6.20 -1.93
C PRO A 34 9.34 5.64 -3.22
N LEU A 35 8.49 5.16 -4.14
CA LEU A 35 8.89 4.72 -5.48
C LEU A 35 9.55 5.86 -6.27
N LEU A 36 8.95 7.06 -6.29
CA LEU A 36 9.53 8.22 -6.97
C LEU A 36 10.87 8.62 -6.33
N ALA A 37 10.97 8.62 -4.99
CA ALA A 37 12.22 8.92 -4.30
C ALA A 37 13.35 7.95 -4.67
N HIS A 38 13.05 6.65 -4.71
CA HIS A 38 13.98 5.62 -5.16
C HIS A 38 14.40 5.84 -6.61
N ALA A 39 13.43 6.01 -7.52
CA ALA A 39 13.69 6.19 -8.94
C ALA A 39 14.55 7.43 -9.23
N LEU A 40 14.34 8.54 -8.51
CA LEU A 40 15.16 9.74 -8.63
C LEU A 40 16.60 9.48 -8.21
N ASN A 41 16.82 8.77 -7.09
CA ASN A 41 18.16 8.47 -6.60
C ASN A 41 18.90 7.51 -7.54
N GLU A 42 18.22 6.44 -7.98
CA GLU A 42 18.77 5.47 -8.92
C GLU A 42 19.12 6.14 -10.27
N THR A 43 18.29 7.07 -10.76
CA THR A 43 18.58 7.84 -11.97
C THR A 43 19.87 8.66 -11.81
N VAL A 44 20.07 9.31 -10.65
CA VAL A 44 21.30 10.05 -10.37
C VAL A 44 22.51 9.12 -10.38
N GLN A 45 22.43 7.98 -9.69
CA GLN A 45 23.53 7.03 -9.62
C GLN A 45 23.88 6.45 -11.00
N ALA A 46 22.88 6.04 -11.77
CA ALA A 46 23.08 5.49 -13.11
C ALA A 46 23.70 6.49 -14.07
N VAL A 47 23.19 7.74 -14.09
CA VAL A 47 23.75 8.80 -14.95
C VAL A 47 25.15 9.18 -14.52
N MET A 48 25.40 9.34 -13.21
CA MET A 48 26.74 9.66 -12.69
C MET A 48 27.75 8.55 -12.98
N LYS A 49 27.34 7.28 -12.83
CA LYS A 49 28.17 6.12 -13.19
C LYS A 49 28.51 6.15 -14.69
N ASN A 50 27.53 6.34 -15.56
CA ASN A 50 27.75 6.42 -17.00
C ASN A 50 28.70 7.57 -17.38
N ARG A 51 28.56 8.75 -16.75
CA ARG A 51 29.46 9.90 -16.95
C ARG A 51 30.91 9.56 -16.59
N ARG A 52 31.13 8.80 -15.52
CA ARG A 52 32.47 8.37 -15.09
C ARG A 52 33.10 7.38 -16.08
N GLU A 53 32.31 6.44 -16.60
CA GLU A 53 32.76 5.40 -17.52
C GLU A 53 33.03 5.94 -18.93
N THR A 54 32.10 6.73 -19.47
CA THR A 54 32.15 7.21 -20.85
C THR A 54 32.83 8.56 -21.02
N ARG A 55 33.10 9.27 -19.91
CA ARG A 55 33.53 10.69 -19.89
C ARG A 55 32.58 11.64 -20.62
N ASN A 56 31.34 11.22 -20.91
CA ASN A 56 30.34 12.07 -21.52
C ASN A 56 29.61 12.88 -20.45
N ILE A 57 30.01 14.14 -20.25
CA ILE A 57 29.47 15.02 -19.20
C ILE A 57 28.26 15.83 -19.69
N GLN A 58 27.60 15.40 -20.77
CA GLN A 58 26.47 16.15 -21.32
C GLN A 58 25.30 16.23 -20.33
N ALA A 59 24.70 17.41 -20.24
CA ALA A 59 23.51 17.65 -19.45
C ALA A 59 22.30 16.92 -20.03
N LEU A 60 21.40 16.43 -19.16
CA LEU A 60 20.15 15.85 -19.62
C LEU A 60 19.26 16.92 -20.25
N SER A 61 18.60 16.56 -21.35
CA SER A 61 17.62 17.43 -22.04
C SER A 61 16.18 17.17 -21.61
N ASN A 62 15.88 15.96 -21.12
CA ASN A 62 14.53 15.49 -20.79
C ASN A 62 14.54 14.46 -19.64
N HIS A 63 13.33 14.08 -19.20
CA HIS A 63 13.11 13.13 -18.09
C HIS A 63 13.06 11.66 -18.52
N ASN A 64 13.48 11.30 -19.74
CA ASN A 64 13.30 9.93 -20.25
C ASN A 64 14.04 8.86 -19.43
N TYR A 65 15.18 9.21 -18.84
CA TYR A 65 15.88 8.32 -17.91
C TYR A 65 15.05 8.02 -16.67
N LEU A 66 14.45 9.05 -16.08
CA LEU A 66 13.56 8.87 -14.92
C LEU A 66 12.36 8.01 -15.28
N LYS A 67 11.77 8.20 -16.48
CA LYS A 67 10.67 7.35 -16.95
C LYS A 67 11.05 5.88 -16.99
N LYS A 68 12.20 5.55 -17.59
CA LYS A 68 12.68 4.15 -17.66
C LYS A 68 12.96 3.54 -16.29
N VAL A 69 13.64 4.29 -15.42
CA VAL A 69 13.97 3.82 -14.07
C VAL A 69 12.70 3.64 -13.23
N TYR A 70 11.75 4.57 -13.33
CA TYR A 70 10.48 4.47 -12.62
C TYR A 70 9.70 3.22 -13.04
N GLU A 71 9.57 2.95 -14.34
CA GLU A 71 8.94 1.72 -14.84
C GLU A 71 9.66 0.45 -14.35
N GLY A 72 11.00 0.45 -14.36
CA GLY A 72 11.80 -0.67 -13.86
C GLY A 72 11.71 -0.88 -12.34
N ALA A 73 11.48 0.19 -11.57
CA ALA A 73 11.35 0.14 -10.12
C ALA A 73 9.92 -0.20 -9.65
N LYS A 74 8.89 -0.04 -10.49
CA LYS A 74 7.49 -0.37 -10.14
C LYS A 74 7.32 -1.75 -9.48
N PRO A 75 7.91 -2.85 -9.98
CA PRO A 75 7.73 -4.18 -9.38
C PRO A 75 8.27 -4.27 -7.94
N LEU A 76 9.35 -3.55 -7.63
CA LEU A 76 9.96 -3.55 -6.29
C LEU A 76 9.03 -2.94 -5.23
N PHE A 77 8.22 -1.97 -5.64
CA PHE A 77 7.30 -1.26 -4.75
C PHE A 77 5.85 -1.72 -4.87
N ALA A 78 5.50 -2.49 -5.90
CA ALA A 78 4.16 -3.06 -6.08
C ALA A 78 3.77 -4.04 -4.94
N VAL A 79 4.75 -4.66 -4.29
CA VAL A 79 4.54 -5.59 -3.16
C VAL A 79 4.15 -4.86 -1.87
N VAL A 80 4.39 -3.54 -1.76
CA VAL A 80 4.16 -2.78 -0.52
C VAL A 80 2.71 -2.29 -0.36
N ARG A 81 1.84 -2.46 -1.36
CA ARG A 81 0.39 -2.20 -1.20
C ARG A 81 -0.37 -3.46 -0.78
N ASN A 82 -0.14 -3.93 0.44
CA ASN A 82 -1.08 -4.80 1.14
C ASN A 82 -1.89 -4.07 2.22
N GLU A 83 -1.78 -2.75 2.32
CA GLU A 83 -2.59 -1.96 3.27
C GLU A 83 -3.99 -1.64 2.71
N GLY A 84 -4.13 -1.47 1.39
CA GLY A 84 -5.43 -1.17 0.76
C GLY A 84 -6.31 -2.39 0.43
N LYS A 85 -5.79 -3.61 0.51
CA LYS A 85 -6.61 -4.84 0.41
C LYS A 85 -7.16 -5.30 1.77
N ALA A 86 -6.62 -4.77 2.87
CA ALA A 86 -7.12 -5.05 4.21
C ALA A 86 -8.56 -4.52 4.42
N GLU A 87 -8.94 -3.44 3.73
CA GLU A 87 -10.28 -2.83 3.87
C GLU A 87 -11.41 -3.59 3.15
N MET A 88 -11.09 -4.46 2.17
CA MET A 88 -12.10 -5.29 1.50
C MET A 88 -12.15 -6.74 2.02
N GLN A 89 -11.10 -7.21 2.68
CA GLN A 89 -11.16 -8.46 3.47
C GLN A 89 -11.81 -8.23 4.85
N SER A 90 -11.92 -7.00 5.33
CA SER A 90 -12.36 -6.71 6.69
C SER A 90 -13.85 -6.88 6.91
N VAL A 91 -14.73 -6.73 5.92
CA VAL A 91 -16.19 -6.72 6.21
C VAL A 91 -16.70 -8.13 6.52
N ALA A 92 -16.36 -9.13 5.69
CA ALA A 92 -16.76 -10.52 5.94
C ALA A 92 -16.07 -11.10 7.20
N ALA A 93 -14.79 -10.80 7.39
CA ALA A 93 -14.07 -11.20 8.60
C ALA A 93 -14.63 -10.51 9.87
N GLN A 94 -15.03 -9.23 9.78
CA GLN A 94 -15.68 -8.53 10.90
C GLN A 94 -17.08 -9.05 11.19
N GLU A 95 -17.83 -9.47 10.17
CA GLU A 95 -19.15 -10.10 10.35
C GLU A 95 -19.01 -11.48 11.00
N GLU A 96 -18.00 -12.27 10.61
CA GLU A 96 -17.67 -13.54 11.26
C GLU A 96 -17.20 -13.36 12.71
N ASP A 97 -16.34 -12.36 12.99
CA ASP A 97 -15.89 -12.03 14.35
C ASP A 97 -17.06 -11.60 15.24
N LYS A 98 -17.99 -10.79 14.73
CA LYS A 98 -19.21 -10.38 15.44
C LYS A 98 -20.13 -11.58 15.72
N ARG A 99 -20.29 -12.49 14.74
CA ARG A 99 -21.06 -13.73 14.90
C ARG A 99 -20.46 -14.62 15.99
N MET A 100 -19.14 -14.79 15.98
CA MET A 100 -18.39 -15.55 16.99
C MET A 100 -18.52 -14.95 18.40
N ALA A 101 -18.41 -13.62 18.51
CA ALA A 101 -18.57 -12.92 19.79
C ALA A 101 -19.98 -13.10 20.38
N ALA A 102 -21.03 -13.00 19.56
CA ALA A 102 -22.42 -13.23 19.96
C ALA A 102 -22.64 -14.67 20.47
N ILE A 103 -22.08 -15.67 19.78
CA ILE A 103 -22.17 -17.09 20.18
C ILE A 103 -21.48 -17.30 21.53
N GLN A 104 -20.27 -16.78 21.71
CA GLN A 104 -19.51 -16.91 22.97
C GLN A 104 -20.22 -16.23 24.15
N TYR A 105 -20.84 -15.07 23.91
CA TYR A 105 -21.59 -14.36 24.93
C TYR A 105 -22.73 -15.23 25.47
N ILE A 106 -23.53 -15.82 24.59
CA ILE A 106 -24.66 -16.67 25.00
C ILE A 106 -24.22 -17.99 25.62
N GLU A 107 -23.15 -18.60 25.10
CA GLU A 107 -22.60 -19.84 25.65
C GLU A 107 -22.15 -19.67 27.10
N ARG A 108 -21.65 -18.48 27.47
CA ARG A 108 -21.33 -18.16 28.86
C ARG A 108 -22.58 -18.27 29.75
N TYR A 109 -23.73 -17.76 29.32
CA TYR A 109 -24.99 -17.87 30.07
C TYR A 109 -25.60 -19.28 30.02
N ALA A 110 -25.40 -20.00 28.92
CA ALA A 110 -25.80 -21.40 28.78
C ALA A 110 -25.07 -22.29 29.80
N SER A 111 -23.75 -22.08 29.98
CA SER A 111 -22.93 -22.86 30.92
C SER A 111 -23.33 -22.66 32.38
N VAL A 112 -23.89 -21.49 32.72
CA VAL A 112 -24.37 -21.14 34.06
C VAL A 112 -25.87 -21.51 34.25
N GLY A 113 -26.52 -22.06 33.22
CA GLY A 113 -27.93 -22.48 33.28
C GLY A 113 -28.93 -21.31 33.30
N GLN A 114 -28.51 -20.12 32.88
CA GLN A 114 -29.25 -18.86 32.97
C GLN A 114 -29.73 -18.35 31.61
N LEU A 115 -30.18 -19.26 30.74
CA LEU A 115 -30.63 -18.95 29.37
C LEU A 115 -31.87 -18.06 29.32
N GLN A 116 -32.74 -18.12 30.33
CA GLN A 116 -33.96 -17.31 30.46
C GLN A 116 -33.70 -15.80 30.41
N PHE A 117 -32.48 -15.34 30.76
CA PHE A 117 -32.13 -13.93 30.75
C PHE A 117 -31.69 -13.45 29.37
N VAL A 118 -31.30 -14.35 28.47
CA VAL A 118 -30.74 -14.01 27.15
C VAL A 118 -31.69 -14.38 26.01
N GLU A 119 -32.79 -15.08 26.31
CA GLU A 119 -33.79 -15.55 25.34
C GLU A 119 -34.43 -14.43 24.50
N ASN A 120 -34.57 -13.22 25.06
CA ASN A 120 -35.16 -12.06 24.36
C ASN A 120 -34.16 -11.29 23.47
N MET A 121 -32.88 -11.69 23.41
CA MET A 121 -31.86 -10.99 22.62
C MET A 121 -31.75 -11.53 21.19
N PRO A 122 -31.44 -10.66 20.21
CA PRO A 122 -31.28 -11.07 18.81
C PRO A 122 -30.11 -12.04 18.60
N GLU A 123 -29.10 -11.96 19.46
CA GLU A 123 -27.96 -12.88 19.46
C GLU A 123 -28.40 -14.33 19.75
N PHE A 124 -29.47 -14.54 20.53
CA PHE A 124 -29.97 -15.87 20.92
C PHE A 124 -30.41 -16.69 19.71
N ALA A 125 -30.98 -16.03 18.70
CA ALA A 125 -31.34 -16.65 17.43
C ALA A 125 -30.09 -17.15 16.66
N VAL A 126 -29.00 -16.38 16.69
CA VAL A 126 -27.72 -16.73 16.04
C VAL A 126 -27.09 -17.95 16.72
N TRP A 127 -27.09 -17.99 18.06
CA TRP A 127 -26.59 -19.13 18.83
C TRP A 127 -27.44 -20.39 18.62
N LYS A 128 -28.78 -20.26 18.57
CA LYS A 128 -29.68 -21.40 18.31
C LYS A 128 -29.45 -21.99 16.92
N ALA A 129 -29.29 -21.15 15.89
CA ALA A 129 -28.94 -21.57 14.55
C ALA A 129 -27.58 -22.32 14.53
N TRP A 130 -26.55 -21.76 15.18
CA TRP A 130 -25.25 -22.43 15.32
C TRP A 130 -25.34 -23.79 16.03
N LYS A 131 -26.11 -23.91 17.12
CA LYS A 131 -26.32 -25.20 17.80
C LYS A 131 -26.99 -26.23 16.89
N THR A 132 -27.99 -25.84 16.10
CA THR A 132 -28.63 -26.75 15.14
C THR A 132 -27.71 -27.15 13.99
N GLU A 133 -26.78 -26.28 13.57
CA GLU A 133 -25.72 -26.61 12.59
C GLU A 133 -24.73 -27.62 13.17
N GLN A 134 -24.33 -27.46 14.44
CA GLN A 134 -23.45 -28.39 15.16
C GLN A 134 -24.10 -29.78 15.35
N GLU A 135 -25.38 -29.83 15.73
CA GLU A 135 -26.11 -31.09 15.88
C GLU A 135 -26.26 -31.83 14.54
N LYS A 136 -26.51 -31.12 13.43
CA LYS A 136 -26.53 -31.73 12.09
C LYS A 136 -25.16 -32.25 11.65
N GLY A 137 -24.06 -31.61 12.06
CA GLY A 137 -22.69 -32.06 11.77
C GLY A 137 -22.26 -33.29 12.56
N TYR A 138 -22.94 -33.62 13.66
CA TYR A 138 -22.63 -34.79 14.51
C TYR A 138 -23.36 -36.08 14.09
N VAL A 139 -24.38 -35.98 13.22
CA VAL A 139 -25.21 -37.13 12.78
C VAL A 139 -24.84 -37.63 11.37
N ALA A 140 -23.66 -37.24 10.85
CA ALA A 140 -23.11 -37.71 9.59
C ALA A 140 -21.96 -38.70 9.79
#